data_AF-A0A662T9S7-F1
#
_entry.id   AF-A0A662T9S7-F1
#
_cell.length_a   1.000
_cell.length_b   1.000
_cell.length_c   1.000
_cell.angle_alpha   90.00
_cell.angle_beta   90.00
_cell.angle_gamma   90.00
#
_symmetry.space_group_name_H-M   'P 1'
#
loop_
_entity.id
_entity.type
_entity.pdbx_description
1 polymer ?
#
loop_
_entity_poly.entity_id
_entity_poly.type
_entity_poly.pdbx_seq_one_letter_code
_entity_poly.pdbx_strand_id
1 'polypeptide(L)'
;MGRVNLRFKRLNPDARTYFYNVIKITNTGTETVNLTITPTPWFNHADIVRFFSIPRNRDLTTQGYILDPGESVNVGVQIFAYDLGAGEEIGGPIWVKAS
;
A
#
# COMPACT_ATOMS: atom_id res chain seq x y z
N MET A 1 1.12 10.06 11.85
CA MET A 1 1.49 8.97 10.91
C MET A 1 0.66 7.75 11.29
N GLY A 2 -0.10 7.17 10.37
CA GLY A 2 -0.96 6.00 10.63
C GLY A 2 -0.28 4.70 10.23
N ARG A 3 -0.57 3.59 10.93
CA ARG A 3 -0.05 2.24 10.63
C ARG A 3 -1.16 1.35 10.08
N VAL A 4 -0.90 0.72 8.93
CA VAL A 4 -1.76 -0.34 8.37
C VAL A 4 -0.96 -1.64 8.33
N ASN A 5 -1.51 -2.75 8.83
CA ASN A 5 -0.88 -4.07 8.71
C ASN A 5 -1.53 -4.82 7.55
N LEU A 6 -0.72 -5.30 6.61
CA LEU A 6 -1.20 -6.17 5.54
C LEU A 6 -0.83 -7.63 5.83
N ARG A 7 -1.73 -8.56 5.53
CA ARG A 7 -1.51 -10.01 5.62
C ARG A 7 -2.04 -10.73 4.40
N PHE A 8 -1.27 -11.66 3.85
CA PHE A 8 -1.62 -12.44 2.66
C PHE A 8 -1.13 -13.88 2.76
N LYS A 9 -1.77 -14.79 2.02
CA LYS A 9 -1.31 -16.17 1.86
C LYS A 9 -0.98 -16.43 0.40
N ARG A 10 0.18 -17.03 0.14
CA ARG A 10 0.57 -17.45 -1.21
C ARG A 10 -0.32 -18.59 -1.70
N LEU A 11 -0.87 -18.44 -2.90
CA LEU A 11 -1.74 -19.45 -3.52
C LEU A 11 -0.95 -20.49 -4.34
N ASN A 12 0.19 -20.10 -4.94
CA ASN A 12 1.03 -21.01 -5.75
C ASN A 12 2.54 -20.68 -5.59
N PRO A 13 3.38 -21.65 -5.16
CA PRO A 13 4.82 -21.48 -4.96
C PRO A 13 5.66 -21.33 -6.24
N ASP A 14 5.13 -21.70 -7.40
CA ASP A 14 5.85 -21.66 -8.70
C ASP A 14 5.45 -20.47 -9.57
N ALA A 15 4.37 -19.76 -9.20
CA ALA A 15 3.89 -18.59 -9.92
C ALA A 15 4.41 -17.28 -9.29
N ARG A 16 4.82 -16.31 -10.13
CA ARG A 16 4.97 -14.91 -9.72
C ARG A 16 3.60 -14.38 -9.30
N THR A 17 3.41 -14.22 -7.99
CA THR A 17 2.12 -13.79 -7.43
C THR A 17 2.21 -12.33 -7.04
N TYR A 18 1.33 -11.51 -7.63
CA TYR A 18 1.12 -10.13 -7.21
C TYR A 18 -0.14 -10.04 -6.36
N PHE A 19 -0.02 -9.49 -5.17
CA PHE A 19 -1.18 -9.16 -4.35
C PHE A 19 -1.57 -7.70 -4.58
N TYR A 20 -2.86 -7.50 -4.79
CA TYR A 20 -3.47 -6.18 -4.87
C TYR A 20 -4.37 -5.99 -3.66
N ASN A 21 -4.04 -5.01 -2.82
CA ASN A 21 -4.92 -4.55 -1.77
C ASN A 21 -5.32 -3.10 -2.05
N VAL A 22 -6.55 -2.73 -1.70
CA VAL A 22 -7.06 -1.37 -1.87
C VAL A 22 -7.33 -0.78 -0.50
N ILE A 23 -6.61 0.29 -0.18
CA ILE A 23 -6.77 1.05 1.05
C ILE A 23 -7.53 2.33 0.69
N LYS A 24 -8.67 2.57 1.32
CA LYS A 24 -9.34 3.87 1.23
C LYS A 24 -8.75 4.82 2.27
N ILE A 25 -8.25 5.97 1.83
CA ILE A 25 -7.75 7.04 2.70
C ILE A 25 -8.67 8.24 2.52
N THR A 26 -9.17 8.79 3.63
CA THR A 26 -10.05 9.95 3.66
C THR A 26 -9.40 11.06 4.46
N ASN A 27 -9.34 12.27 3.92
CA ASN A 27 -8.92 13.44 4.69
C ASN A 27 -10.09 13.91 5.56
N THR A 28 -10.06 13.56 6.85
CA THR A 28 -11.08 13.98 7.83
C THR A 28 -10.73 15.28 8.54
N GLY A 29 -9.64 15.95 8.14
CA GLY A 29 -9.23 17.24 8.68
C GLY A 29 -9.96 18.41 8.03
N THR A 30 -9.54 19.62 8.38
CA THR A 30 -10.08 20.88 7.86
C THR A 30 -9.17 21.53 6.82
N GLU A 31 -7.97 21.00 6.60
CA GLU A 31 -6.96 21.54 5.70
C GLU A 31 -6.67 20.56 4.57
N THR A 32 -6.31 21.09 3.40
CA THR A 32 -5.80 20.30 2.27
C THR A 32 -4.43 19.72 2.63
N VAL A 33 -4.22 18.43 2.35
CA VAL A 33 -2.97 17.71 2.67
C VAL A 33 -2.36 17.05 1.43
N ASN A 34 -1.04 16.91 1.40
CA ASN A 34 -0.37 16.07 0.43
C ASN A 34 -0.13 14.68 1.03
N LEU A 35 -0.83 13.68 0.50
CA LEU A 35 -0.65 12.27 0.86
C LEU A 35 0.59 11.71 0.16
N THR A 36 1.53 11.21 0.95
CA THR A 36 2.65 10.40 0.48
C THR A 36 2.71 9.09 1.28
N ILE A 37 3.13 8.01 0.63
CA ILE A 37 3.23 6.70 1.29
C ILE A 37 4.66 6.20 1.15
N THR A 38 5.25 5.85 2.28
CA THR A 38 6.60 5.29 2.32
C THR A 38 6.49 3.82 2.71
N PRO A 39 6.97 2.87 1.86
CA PRO A 39 7.06 1.48 2.26
C PRO A 39 8.02 1.35 3.44
N THR A 40 7.68 0.51 4.43
CA THR A 40 8.73 0.08 5.36
C THR A 40 9.69 -0.86 4.68
N PRO A 41 10.97 -0.83 5.06
CA PRO A 41 11.97 -1.70 4.46
C PRO A 41 11.72 -3.19 4.70
N TRP A 42 10.87 -3.58 5.68
CA TRP A 42 10.69 -4.97 6.06
C TRP A 42 9.27 -5.47 5.81
N PHE A 43 9.09 -6.17 4.70
CA PHE A 43 8.03 -7.16 4.51
C PHE A 43 8.71 -8.54 4.47
N ASN A 44 8.26 -9.47 5.30
CA ASN A 44 8.85 -10.80 5.27
C ASN A 44 8.48 -11.50 3.96
N HIS A 45 9.47 -12.01 3.22
CA HIS A 45 9.28 -12.74 1.95
C HIS A 45 8.50 -11.97 0.86
N ALA A 46 8.53 -10.64 0.89
CA ALA A 46 7.87 -9.83 -0.11
C ALA A 46 8.48 -8.44 -0.25
N ASP A 47 8.41 -7.91 -1.48
CA ASP A 47 8.74 -6.54 -1.80
C ASP A 47 7.47 -5.75 -2.14
N ILE A 48 7.33 -4.56 -1.57
CA ILE A 48 6.33 -3.60 -2.05
C ILE A 48 6.84 -3.04 -3.38
N VAL A 49 6.10 -3.31 -4.46
CA VAL A 49 6.44 -2.84 -5.80
C VAL A 49 6.08 -1.37 -5.97
N ARG A 50 4.87 -0.99 -5.55
CA ARG A 50 4.37 0.40 -5.67
C ARG A 50 3.10 0.67 -4.87
N PHE A 51 2.90 1.95 -4.55
CA PHE A 51 1.64 2.53 -4.11
C PHE A 51 1.11 3.46 -5.19
N PHE A 52 -0.16 3.32 -5.58
CA PHE A 52 -0.74 4.16 -6.62
C PHE A 52 -2.19 4.55 -6.32
N SER A 53 -2.62 5.73 -6.75
CA SER A 53 -4.02 6.14 -6.66
C SER A 53 -4.88 5.44 -7.70
N ILE A 54 -6.15 5.18 -7.38
CA ILE A 54 -7.14 4.62 -8.30
C ILE A 54 -8.25 5.65 -8.55
N PRO A 55 -8.68 5.88 -9.80
CA PRO A 55 -8.25 5.21 -11.03
C PRO A 55 -7.06 5.88 -11.73
N ARG A 56 -6.53 6.99 -11.18
CA ARG A 56 -5.54 7.83 -11.87
C ARG A 56 -4.15 7.20 -12.02
N ASN A 57 -3.86 6.10 -11.31
CA ASN A 57 -2.59 5.36 -11.32
C ASN A 57 -1.36 6.25 -11.04
N ARG A 58 -1.54 7.26 -10.17
CA ARG A 58 -0.47 8.19 -9.77
C ARG A 58 0.39 7.53 -8.69
N ASP A 59 1.71 7.54 -8.85
CA ASP A 59 2.63 6.94 -7.88
C ASP A 59 2.69 7.77 -6.59
N LEU A 60 2.25 7.19 -5.48
CA LEU A 60 2.14 7.87 -4.18
C LEU A 60 3.44 7.86 -3.38
N THR A 61 4.46 7.15 -3.84
CA THR A 61 5.80 7.17 -3.22
C THR A 61 6.61 8.36 -3.69
N THR A 62 6.46 8.76 -4.96
CA THR A 62 7.26 9.81 -5.59
C THR A 62 6.47 11.08 -5.92
N GLN A 63 5.21 10.95 -6.35
CA GLN A 63 4.44 12.10 -6.84
C GLN A 63 3.42 12.63 -5.82
N GLY A 64 3.07 11.82 -4.82
CA GLY A 64 2.04 12.12 -3.83
C GLY A 64 0.63 12.30 -4.42
N TYR A 65 -0.32 12.71 -3.60
CA TYR A 65 -1.68 13.03 -4.01
C TYR A 65 -2.27 14.11 -3.09
N ILE A 66 -2.79 15.18 -3.68
CA ILE A 66 -3.46 16.27 -2.93
C ILE A 66 -4.86 15.80 -2.54
N LEU A 67 -5.16 15.82 -1.25
CA LEU A 67 -6.49 15.51 -0.70
C LEU A 67 -7.08 16.73 -0.03
N ASP A 68 -8.19 17.21 -0.57
CA ASP A 68 -8.98 18.27 0.06
C ASP A 68 -9.78 17.75 1.27
N PRO A 69 -10.24 18.63 2.18
CA PRO A 69 -11.09 18.25 3.30
C PRO A 69 -12.33 17.47 2.87
N GLY A 70 -12.53 16.27 3.44
CA GLY A 70 -13.63 15.35 3.10
C GLY A 70 -13.38 14.47 1.87
N GLU A 71 -12.33 14.73 1.08
CA GLU A 71 -11.99 13.90 -0.07
C GLU A 71 -11.49 12.52 0.37
N SER A 72 -11.77 11.51 -0.45
CA SER A 72 -11.24 10.16 -0.31
C SER A 72 -10.50 9.72 -1.57
N VAL A 73 -9.40 9.00 -1.38
CA VAL A 73 -8.67 8.34 -2.46
C VAL A 73 -8.56 6.85 -2.17
N ASN A 74 -8.75 6.03 -3.20
CA ASN A 74 -8.44 4.61 -3.15
C ASN A 74 -6.97 4.43 -3.55
N VAL A 75 -6.21 3.76 -2.70
CA VAL A 75 -4.80 3.46 -2.91
C VAL A 75 -4.63 1.98 -3.19
N GLY A 76 -4.17 1.66 -4.39
CA GLY A 76 -3.69 0.34 -4.74
C GLY A 76 -2.29 0.11 -4.17
N VAL A 77 -2.12 -1.04 -3.52
CA VAL A 77 -0.82 -1.56 -3.07
C VAL A 77 -0.50 -2.77 -3.92
N GLN A 78 0.62 -2.73 -4.64
CA GLN A 78 1.12 -3.87 -5.40
C GLN A 78 2.31 -4.47 -4.66
N ILE A 79 2.20 -5.75 -4.32
CA ILE A 79 3.21 -6.49 -3.55
C ILE A 79 3.65 -7.70 -4.34
N PHE A 80 4.95 -7.91 -4.43
CA PHE A 80 5.58 -9.08 -5.02
C PHE A 80 6.06 -10.01 -3.92
N ALA A 81 5.57 -11.25 -3.91
CA ALA A 81 5.95 -12.27 -2.95
C ALA A 81 6.98 -13.24 -3.55
N TYR A 82 8.04 -13.58 -2.81
CA TYR A 82 9.06 -14.56 -3.19
C TYR A 82 9.37 -15.52 -2.04
N ASP A 83 9.86 -16.73 -2.34
CA ASP A 83 10.33 -17.71 -1.35
C ASP A 83 9.37 -18.03 -0.19
N LEU A 84 8.17 -18.51 -0.49
CA LEU A 84 7.24 -19.02 0.52
C LEU A 84 6.71 -20.41 0.15
N GLY A 85 6.64 -21.28 1.15
CA GLY A 85 5.88 -22.52 1.13
C GLY A 85 4.37 -22.26 1.08
N ALA A 86 3.60 -23.26 0.67
CA ALA A 86 2.14 -23.15 0.66
C ALA A 86 1.59 -22.89 2.08
N GLY A 87 0.79 -21.84 2.25
CA GLY A 87 0.11 -21.52 3.52
C GLY A 87 0.83 -20.53 4.44
N GLU A 88 2.05 -20.09 4.11
CA GLU A 88 2.79 -19.09 4.88
C GLU A 88 2.18 -17.68 4.76
N GLU A 89 2.21 -16.92 5.87
CA GLU A 89 1.69 -15.55 5.93
C GLU A 89 2.76 -14.52 5.55
N ILE A 90 2.42 -13.68 4.59
CA ILE A 90 3.19 -12.51 4.18
C ILE A 90 2.60 -11.30 4.88
N GLY A 91 3.41 -10.50 5.56
CA GLY A 91 2.89 -9.26 6.12
C GLY A 91 3.95 -8.32 6.65
N GLY A 92 3.55 -7.06 6.72
CA GLY A 92 4.38 -5.97 7.21
C GLY A 92 3.53 -4.72 7.45
N PRO A 93 4.02 -3.78 8.27
CA PRO A 93 3.38 -2.49 8.46
C PRO A 93 3.60 -1.58 7.24
N ILE A 94 2.67 -0.67 6.96
CA ILE A 94 2.87 0.46 6.04
C ILE A 94 2.61 1.74 6.80
N TRP A 95 3.46 2.74 6.57
CA TRP A 95 3.32 4.06 7.16
C TRP A 95 2.67 5.02 6.17
N VAL A 96 1.56 5.59 6.60
CA VAL A 96 0.84 6.62 5.84
C VAL A 96 1.13 7.97 6.47
N LYS A 97 1.64 8.90 5.66
CA LYS A 97 1.90 10.29 6.06
C LYS A 97 1.04 11.23 5.21
N ALA A 98 0.22 12.02 5.89
CA ALA A 98 -0.42 13.20 5.35
C ALA A 98 0.23 14.41 6.03
N SER A 99 0.61 15.42 5.25
CA SER A 99 1.24 16.66 5.70
C SER A 99 0.88 17.82 4.80
#